data_AF-A0AAP8HT52-F1
#
_entry.id   AF-A0AAP8HT52-F1
#
_cell.length_a   1.000
_cell.length_b   1.000
_cell.length_c   1.000
_cell.angle_alpha   90.00
_cell.angle_beta   90.00
_cell.angle_gamma   90.00
#
_symmetry.space_group_name_H-M   'P 1'
#
loop_
_entity.id
_entity.type
_entity.pdbx_description
1 polymer ?
#
loop_
_entity_poly.entity_id
_entity_poly.type
_entity_poly.pdbx_seq_one_letter_code
_entity_poly.pdbx_strand_id
1 'polypeptide(L)'
;VGHSARDTFRMLHARGVFMEPKPFSLGFRIEHPQSVIDRARFGPSAGHPVLGAADYKLVHHAGNGRAVYSFCMCPGGTVVAAASEPGGVVTN
;
A
#
# COMPACT_ATOMS: atom_id res chain seq x y z
N VAL A 1 -2.88 -18.75 5.83
CA VAL A 1 -1.40 -18.57 5.72
C VAL A 1 -0.97 -17.22 5.13
N GLY A 2 -1.89 -16.27 4.83
CA GLY A 2 -1.52 -14.98 4.23
C GLY A 2 -1.03 -15.11 2.78
N HIS A 3 -0.94 -13.99 2.05
CA HIS A 3 -0.56 -14.01 0.62
C HIS A 3 0.95 -14.13 0.38
N SER A 4 1.79 -14.05 1.43
CA SER A 4 3.25 -14.17 1.34
C SER A 4 3.77 -15.58 1.63
N ALA A 5 2.91 -16.57 1.93
CA ALA A 5 3.29 -17.97 2.18
C ALA A 5 3.62 -18.72 0.88
N ARG A 6 4.63 -18.22 0.16
CA ARG A 6 5.04 -18.69 -1.18
C ARG A 6 5.43 -20.16 -1.17
N ASP A 7 6.15 -20.61 -0.16
CA ASP A 7 6.50 -22.01 0.08
C ASP A 7 5.27 -22.92 0.24
N THR A 8 4.28 -22.46 0.99
CA THR A 8 3.03 -23.16 1.21
C THR A 8 2.23 -23.25 -0.09
N PHE A 9 2.17 -22.17 -0.88
CA PHE A 9 1.51 -22.23 -2.19
C PHE A 9 2.22 -23.18 -3.16
N ARG A 10 3.56 -23.23 -3.17
CA ARG A 10 4.31 -24.23 -3.95
C ARG A 10 3.98 -25.66 -3.51
N MET A 11 3.90 -25.91 -2.20
CA MET A 11 3.50 -27.21 -1.64
C MET A 11 2.08 -27.60 -2.05
N LEU A 12 1.12 -26.68 -1.95
CA LEU A 12 -0.27 -26.92 -2.37
C LEU A 12 -0.36 -27.25 -3.86
N HIS A 13 0.42 -26.55 -4.70
CA HIS A 13 0.46 -26.79 -6.15
C HIS A 13 0.98 -28.21 -6.44
N ALA A 14 2.07 -28.59 -5.78
CA ALA A 14 2.66 -29.92 -5.94
C ALA A 14 1.72 -31.06 -5.49
N ARG A 15 0.77 -30.79 -4.59
CA ARG A 15 -0.27 -31.74 -4.15
C ARG A 15 -1.52 -31.76 -5.04
N GLY A 16 -1.53 -31.02 -6.15
CA GLY A 16 -2.67 -30.96 -7.07
C GLY A 16 -3.87 -30.17 -6.52
N VAL A 17 -3.67 -29.33 -5.51
CA VAL A 17 -4.71 -28.41 -5.05
C VAL A 17 -4.98 -27.37 -6.14
N PHE A 18 -6.24 -27.22 -6.55
CA PHE A 18 -6.63 -26.26 -7.58
C PHE A 18 -6.21 -24.84 -7.21
N MET A 19 -5.58 -24.14 -8.16
CA MET A 19 -5.16 -22.75 -8.04
C MET A 19 -5.29 -22.05 -9.38
N GLU A 20 -5.68 -20.78 -9.33
CA GLU A 20 -5.83 -19.91 -10.49
C GLU A 20 -5.14 -18.56 -10.28
N PRO A 21 -4.57 -17.95 -11.33
CA PRO A 21 -3.98 -16.62 -11.23
C PRO A 21 -5.03 -15.55 -10.89
N LYS A 22 -4.77 -14.74 -9.86
CA LYS A 22 -5.62 -13.62 -9.48
C LYS A 22 -4.90 -12.29 -9.78
N PRO A 23 -5.53 -11.36 -10.54
CA PRO A 23 -4.97 -10.02 -10.73
C PRO A 23 -4.75 -9.28 -9.39
N PHE A 24 -3.67 -8.51 -9.31
CA PHE A 24 -3.30 -7.70 -8.15
C PHE A 24 -2.59 -6.40 -8.58
N SER A 25 -2.31 -5.51 -7.64
CA SER A 25 -1.63 -4.24 -7.88
C SER A 25 -0.25 -4.20 -7.24
N LEU A 26 0.64 -3.40 -7.85
CA LEU A 26 2.01 -3.16 -7.41
C LEU A 26 2.36 -1.70 -7.66
N GLY A 27 3.34 -1.18 -6.94
CA GLY A 27 3.74 0.21 -7.01
C GLY A 27 4.84 0.53 -6.01
N PHE A 28 4.86 1.76 -5.53
CA PHE A 28 5.88 2.27 -4.61
C PHE A 28 5.21 2.95 -3.41
N ARG A 29 5.95 3.04 -2.30
CA ARG A 29 5.62 3.99 -1.24
C ARG A 29 6.08 5.39 -1.65
N ILE A 30 5.27 6.38 -1.34
CA ILE A 30 5.56 7.79 -1.54
C ILE A 30 5.33 8.51 -0.23
N GLU A 31 6.24 9.41 0.12
CA GLU A 31 6.20 10.17 1.36
C GLU A 31 6.21 11.66 1.05
N HIS A 32 5.42 12.40 1.82
CA HIS A 32 5.43 13.84 1.91
C HIS A 32 5.42 14.21 3.38
N PRO A 33 5.95 15.38 3.78
CA PRO A 33 5.75 15.86 5.15
C PRO A 33 4.25 15.89 5.48
N GLN A 34 3.85 15.31 6.61
CA GLN A 34 2.43 15.23 7.01
C GLN A 34 1.74 16.60 7.02
N SER A 35 2.48 17.65 7.39
CA SER A 35 2.00 19.03 7.39
C SER A 35 1.54 19.54 6.02
N VAL A 36 2.11 19.04 4.92
CA VAL A 36 1.66 19.37 3.56
C VAL A 36 0.25 18.84 3.32
N ILE A 37 -0.01 17.60 3.74
CA ILE A 37 -1.33 16.97 3.62
C ILE A 37 -2.33 17.62 4.56
N ASP A 38 -1.94 17.86 5.82
CA ASP A 38 -2.79 18.52 6.82
C ASP A 38 -3.24 19.89 6.32
N ARG A 39 -2.32 20.68 5.76
CA ARG A 39 -2.64 22.00 5.23
C ARG A 39 -3.54 21.92 4.01
N ALA A 40 -3.30 20.97 3.10
CA ALA A 40 -4.12 20.80 1.90
C ALA A 40 -5.56 20.34 2.20
N ARG A 41 -5.74 19.54 3.26
CA ARG A 41 -7.06 18.95 3.61
C ARG A 41 -7.84 19.79 4.61
N PHE A 42 -7.17 20.32 5.65
CA PHE A 42 -7.81 21.00 6.77
C PHE A 42 -7.54 22.51 6.82
N GLY A 43 -6.54 23.02 6.09
CA GLY A 43 -6.27 24.45 6.02
C GLY A 43 -5.92 25.05 7.39
N PRO A 44 -6.67 26.07 7.88
CA PRO A 44 -6.47 26.65 9.21
C PRO A 44 -6.73 25.68 10.37
N SER A 45 -7.51 24.62 10.15
CA SER A 45 -7.87 23.65 11.20
C SER A 45 -6.85 22.51 11.34
N ALA A 46 -5.74 22.56 10.60
CA ALA A 46 -4.65 21.59 10.75
C ALA A 46 -4.11 21.58 12.19
N GLY A 47 -3.94 20.39 12.78
CA GLY A 47 -3.53 20.21 14.17
C GLY A 47 -4.67 20.21 15.19
N HIS A 48 -5.94 20.34 14.76
CA HIS A 48 -7.08 20.21 15.67
C HIS A 48 -7.15 18.79 16.27
N PRO A 49 -7.16 18.61 17.61
CA PRO A 49 -7.03 17.30 18.26
C PRO A 49 -8.07 16.27 17.83
N VAL A 50 -9.30 16.72 17.52
CA VAL A 50 -10.39 15.83 17.06
C VAL A 50 -10.21 15.39 15.62
N LEU A 51 -9.62 16.23 14.76
CA LEU A 51 -9.43 15.90 13.34
C LEU A 51 -8.26 14.94 13.13
N GLY A 52 -7.24 15.01 14.00
CA GLY A 52 -6.03 14.21 13.89
C GLY A 52 -5.19 14.58 12.67
N ALA A 53 -4.31 13.67 12.26
CA ALA A 53 -3.49 13.82 11.06
C ALA A 53 -4.32 13.51 9.80
N ALA A 54 -4.21 14.36 8.79
CA ALA A 54 -5.01 14.26 7.58
C ALA A 54 -4.67 13.04 6.73
N ASP A 55 -5.70 12.51 6.08
CA ASP A 55 -5.62 11.44 5.10
C ASP A 55 -5.81 11.94 3.67
N TYR A 56 -5.51 11.06 2.70
CA TYR A 56 -5.97 11.23 1.33
C TYR A 56 -6.27 9.89 0.66
N LYS A 57 -7.09 9.96 -0.39
CA LYS A 57 -7.39 8.86 -1.30
C LYS A 57 -7.49 9.39 -2.73
N LEU A 58 -6.65 8.86 -3.62
CA LEU A 58 -6.49 9.34 -4.99
C LEU A 58 -6.67 8.18 -5.98
N VAL A 59 -7.24 8.49 -7.15
CA VAL A 59 -7.31 7.61 -8.32
C VAL A 59 -7.06 8.42 -9.57
N HIS A 60 -6.29 7.88 -10.51
CA HIS A 60 -6.06 8.44 -11.83
C HIS A 60 -6.12 7.34 -12.89
N HIS A 61 -6.88 7.57 -13.96
CA HIS A 61 -6.90 6.71 -15.14
C HIS A 61 -5.91 7.26 -16.16
N ALA A 62 -4.77 6.58 -16.30
CA ALA A 62 -3.70 7.02 -17.18
C ALA A 62 -4.02 6.72 -18.64
N GLY A 63 -3.43 7.52 -19.55
CA GLY A 63 -3.63 7.38 -21.00
C GLY A 63 -3.19 6.04 -21.59
N ASN A 64 -2.43 5.24 -20.84
CA ASN A 64 -2.03 3.87 -21.22
C ASN A 64 -3.06 2.79 -20.83
N GLY A 65 -4.26 3.18 -20.38
CA GLY A 65 -5.33 2.26 -19.98
C GLY A 65 -5.15 1.63 -18.58
N ARG A 66 -4.15 2.06 -17.80
CA ARG A 66 -3.96 1.62 -16.41
C ARG A 66 -4.61 2.60 -15.43
N ALA A 67 -5.13 2.08 -14.32
CA ALA A 67 -5.52 2.89 -13.17
C ALA A 67 -4.39 2.92 -12.14
N VAL A 68 -4.05 4.11 -11.66
CA VAL A 68 -3.13 4.36 -10.55
C VAL A 68 -3.95 4.87 -9.38
N TYR A 69 -3.71 4.35 -8.18
CA TYR A 69 -4.47 4.75 -7.00
C TYR A 69 -3.61 4.67 -5.74
N SER A 70 -3.96 5.46 -4.73
CA SER A 70 -3.34 5.37 -3.41
C SER A 70 -3.89 4.17 -2.63
N PHE A 71 -3.02 3.42 -1.96
CA PHE A 71 -3.39 2.27 -1.15
C PHE A 71 -2.67 2.31 0.19
N CYS A 72 -3.34 1.85 1.26
CA CYS A 72 -2.80 1.79 2.62
C CYS A 72 -2.13 3.11 3.04
N MET A 73 -2.87 4.22 2.97
CA MET A 73 -2.34 5.52 3.36
C MET A 73 -2.22 5.57 4.90
N CYS A 74 -1.10 6.08 5.41
CA CYS A 74 -0.75 6.09 6.83
C CYS A 74 -0.33 7.50 7.28
N PRO A 75 -1.24 8.32 7.84
CA PRO A 75 -0.92 9.67 8.31
C PRO A 75 0.14 9.65 9.40
N GLY A 76 1.19 10.46 9.24
CA GLY A 76 2.31 10.54 10.20
C GLY A 76 3.02 9.21 10.44
N GLY A 77 2.93 8.28 9.47
CA GLY A 77 3.43 6.92 9.61
C GLY A 77 4.90 6.75 9.23
N THR A 78 5.27 5.51 8.93
CA THR A 78 6.61 5.13 8.50
C THR A 78 6.50 4.06 7.43
N VAL A 79 7.28 4.20 6.36
CA VAL A 79 7.46 3.13 5.37
C VAL A 79 8.27 2.00 6.00
N VAL A 80 7.74 0.78 5.95
CA VAL A 80 8.36 -0.38 6.59
C VAL A 80 8.98 -1.34 5.57
N ALA A 81 10.14 -1.91 5.93
CA ALA A 81 10.74 -3.01 5.20
C ALA A 81 10.00 -4.32 5.54
N ALA A 82 9.15 -4.77 4.62
CA ALA A 82 8.21 -5.88 4.81
C ALA A 82 8.61 -7.17 4.07
N ALA A 83 9.89 -7.32 3.71
CA ALA A 83 10.37 -8.52 3.01
C ALA A 83 10.31 -9.76 3.91
N SER A 84 9.88 -10.89 3.35
CA SER A 84 9.80 -12.18 4.04
C SER A 84 10.72 -13.26 3.45
N GLU A 85 11.54 -12.91 2.45
CA GLU A 85 12.50 -13.82 1.82
C GLU A 85 13.89 -13.15 1.75
N PRO A 86 14.99 -13.92 1.94
CA PRO A 86 16.35 -13.40 1.79
C PRO A 86 16.59 -12.80 0.40
N GLY A 87 17.31 -11.68 0.34
CA GLY A 87 17.57 -10.95 -0.90
C GLY A 87 16.35 -10.21 -1.49
N GLY A 88 15.19 -10.28 -0.82
CA GLY A 88 14.00 -9.52 -1.19
C GLY A 88 13.99 -8.12 -0.58
N VAL A 89 13.45 -7.15 -1.33
CA VAL A 89 13.08 -5.83 -0.82
C VAL A 89 11.59 -5.64 -1.07
N VAL A 90 10.84 -5.40 -0.01
CA VAL A 90 9.39 -5.15 -0.07
C VAL A 90 9.09 -3.97 0.84
N THR A 91 8.36 -3.00 0.33
CA THR A 91 7.86 -1.87 1.12
C THR A 91 6.41 -2.11 1.51
N ASN A 92 6.06 -1.74 2.74
CA ASN A 92 4.68 -1.51 3.14
C ASN A 92 4.61 -0.30 4.06
#